data_AF-A0A4R5VZN3-F1
#
_entry.id   AF-A0A4R5VZN3-F1
#
_cell.length_a   1.000
_cell.length_b   1.000
_cell.length_c   1.000
_cell.angle_alpha   90.00
_cell.angle_beta   90.00
_cell.angle_gamma   90.00
#
_symmetry.space_group_name_H-M   'P 1'
#
loop_
_entity.id
_entity.type
_entity.pdbx_description
1 polymer ?
#
loop_
_entity_poly.entity_id
_entity_poly.type
_entity_poly.pdbx_seq_one_letter_code
_entity_poly.pdbx_strand_id
1 'polypeptide(L)'
;MVTFSFFLIALFLTGLLALFDTQLFGYTFISAIHHLLFSEIAAGRYIVITGAIVGLISSVVIDIRIYLSKRKGKNTEGNQVS
;
A
#
# COMPACT_ATOMS: atom_id res chain seq x y z
N MET A 1 7.79 2.72 9.38
CA MET A 1 6.93 3.72 8.70
C MET A 1 5.78 2.97 8.10
N VAL A 2 4.56 3.36 8.43
CA VAL A 2 3.32 2.70 7.99
C VAL A 2 3.22 2.70 6.46
N THR A 3 3.77 3.73 5.81
CA THR A 3 3.86 3.82 4.35
C THR A 3 4.71 2.68 3.74
N PHE A 4 5.82 2.29 4.38
CA PHE A 4 6.67 1.19 3.90
C PHE A 4 5.96 -0.17 4.00
N SER A 5 5.25 -0.41 5.10
CA SER A 5 4.43 -1.61 5.27
C SER A 5 3.31 -1.68 4.25
N PHE A 6 2.68 -0.54 3.92
CA PHE A 6 1.68 -0.47 2.85
C PHE A 6 2.24 -0.92 1.49
N PHE A 7 3.42 -0.44 1.11
CA PHE A 7 4.07 -0.87 -0.14
C PHE A 7 4.42 -2.36 -0.14
N LEU A 8 4.93 -2.89 0.98
CA LEU A 8 5.25 -4.32 1.09
C LEU A 8 3.99 -5.19 0.93
N ILE A 9 2.90 -4.80 1.60
CA ILE A 9 1.62 -5.51 1.51
C ILE A 9 1.10 -5.44 0.07
N ALA A 10 1.10 -4.27 -0.55
CA ALA A 10 0.64 -4.11 -1.94
C ALA A 10 1.46 -4.95 -2.92
N LEU A 11 2.79 -4.96 -2.79
CA LEU A 11 3.68 -5.79 -3.60
C LEU A 11 3.37 -7.28 -3.42
N PHE A 12 3.27 -7.74 -2.17
CA PHE A 12 3.05 -9.14 -1.85
C PHE A 12 1.66 -9.62 -2.31
N LEU A 13 0.64 -8.79 -2.11
CA LEU A 13 -0.73 -9.09 -2.54
C LEU A 13 -0.81 -9.18 -4.07
N THR A 14 -0.15 -8.27 -4.78
CA THR A 14 -0.09 -8.27 -6.25
C THR A 14 0.64 -9.51 -6.77
N GLY A 15 1.77 -9.88 -6.15
CA GLY A 15 2.50 -11.10 -6.49
C GLY A 15 1.70 -12.37 -6.23
N LEU A 16 0.96 -12.43 -5.11
CA LEU A 16 0.09 -13.55 -4.77
C LEU A 16 -1.06 -13.67 -5.78
N LEU A 17 -1.67 -12.55 -6.16
CA LEU A 17 -2.71 -12.51 -7.19
C LEU A 17 -2.19 -13.01 -8.53
N ALA A 18 -0.98 -12.58 -8.92
CA ALA A 18 -0.33 -13.06 -10.14
C ALA A 18 -0.06 -14.56 -10.09
N LEU A 19 0.39 -15.10 -8.96
CA LEU A 19 0.55 -16.55 -8.78
C LEU A 19 -0.78 -17.29 -8.94
N PHE A 20 -1.85 -16.79 -8.32
CA PHE A 20 -3.19 -17.37 -8.51
C PHE A 20 -3.63 -17.31 -9.96
N ASP A 21 -3.46 -16.18 -10.65
CA ASP A 21 -3.80 -16.03 -12.08
C ASP A 21 -3.04 -17.02 -12.96
N THR A 22 -1.76 -17.30 -12.68
CA THR A 22 -1.02 -18.33 -13.42
C THR A 22 -1.58 -19.74 -13.24
N GLN A 23 -2.02 -20.08 -12.02
CA GLN A 23 -2.58 -21.40 -11.71
C GLN A 23 -4.01 -21.55 -12.27
N LEU A 24 -4.80 -20.47 -12.25
CA LEU A 24 -6.20 -20.50 -12.66
C LEU A 24 -6.38 -20.45 -14.18
N PHE A 25 -5.57 -19.65 -14.87
CA PHE A 25 -5.72 -19.38 -16.32
C PHE A 25 -4.61 -20.00 -17.17
N GLY A 26 -3.61 -20.66 -16.58
CA GLY A 26 -2.51 -21.32 -17.30
C GLY A 26 -1.54 -20.36 -17.99
N TYR A 27 -1.62 -19.05 -17.72
CA TYR A 27 -0.67 -18.06 -18.23
C TYR A 27 0.69 -18.16 -17.52
N THR A 28 1.76 -17.79 -18.22
CA THR A 28 3.09 -17.66 -17.61
C THR A 28 3.11 -16.51 -16.60
N PHE A 29 3.91 -16.60 -15.53
CA PHE A 29 3.98 -15.59 -14.46
C PHE A 29 4.21 -14.15 -14.94
N ILE A 30 5.08 -13.98 -15.93
CA ILE A 30 5.30 -12.67 -16.56
C ILE A 30 4.04 -12.16 -17.29
N SER A 31 3.33 -13.05 -17.98
CA SER A 31 2.09 -12.72 -18.68
C SER A 31 0.96 -12.42 -17.71
N ALA A 32 0.87 -13.11 -16.57
CA ALA A 32 -0.11 -12.83 -15.53
C ALA A 32 0.12 -11.48 -14.85
N ILE A 33 1.38 -11.11 -14.57
CA ILE A 33 1.72 -9.76 -14.07
C ILE A 33 1.35 -8.70 -15.10
N HIS A 34 1.69 -8.91 -16.37
CA HIS A 34 1.34 -7.97 -17.43
C HIS A 34 -0.18 -7.88 -17.60
N HIS A 35 -0.90 -9.01 -17.53
CA HIS A 35 -2.35 -9.02 -17.59
C HIS A 35 -2.95 -8.29 -16.39
N LEU A 36 -2.45 -8.47 -15.17
CA LEU A 36 -2.97 -7.73 -14.01
C LEU A 36 -2.78 -6.22 -14.12
N LEU A 37 -1.68 -5.79 -14.75
CA LEU A 37 -1.38 -4.37 -14.96
C LEU A 37 -2.12 -3.76 -16.18
N PHE A 38 -2.42 -4.58 -17.20
CA PHE A 38 -3.02 -4.15 -18.47
C PHE A 38 -4.40 -4.73 -18.78
N SER A 39 -5.04 -5.46 -17.86
CA SER A 39 -6.32 -6.14 -18.11
C SER A 39 -7.40 -5.12 -18.48
N GLU A 40 -8.03 -5.36 -19.63
CA GLU A 40 -9.11 -4.59 -20.26
C GLU A 40 -10.43 -4.58 -19.45
N ILE A 41 -10.45 -5.17 -18.25
CA ILE A 41 -11.65 -5.23 -17.40
C ILE A 41 -11.74 -3.93 -16.60
N ALA A 42 -12.33 -2.90 -17.22
CA ALA A 42 -12.44 -1.53 -16.69
C ALA A 42 -12.86 -1.47 -15.21
N ALA A 43 -13.80 -2.30 -14.76
CA ALA A 43 -14.30 -2.31 -13.38
C ALA A 43 -13.27 -2.77 -12.35
N GLY A 44 -12.45 -3.78 -12.67
CA GLY A 44 -11.42 -4.28 -11.75
C GLY A 44 -10.30 -3.27 -11.53
N ARG A 45 -9.93 -2.55 -12.59
CA ARG A 45 -8.89 -1.51 -12.55
C ARG A 45 -9.27 -0.34 -11.64
N TYR A 46 -10.51 0.13 -11.69
CA TYR A 46 -10.95 1.25 -10.83
C TYR A 46 -10.92 0.87 -9.36
N ILE A 47 -11.38 -0.32 -8.98
CA ILE A 47 -11.39 -0.76 -7.58
C ILE A 47 -9.96 -0.84 -7.03
N VAL A 48 -9.03 -1.40 -7.80
CA VAL A 48 -7.62 -1.51 -7.40
C VAL A 48 -6.97 -0.13 -7.29
N ILE A 49 -7.19 0.76 -8.26
CA ILE A 49 -6.64 2.12 -8.24
C ILE A 49 -7.22 2.93 -7.08
N THR A 50 -8.54 2.93 -6.88
CA THR A 50 -9.18 3.68 -5.80
C THR A 50 -8.74 3.14 -4.44
N GLY A 51 -8.67 1.81 -4.27
CA GLY A 51 -8.15 1.18 -3.05
C GLY A 51 -6.69 1.55 -2.78
N ALA A 52 -5.84 1.54 -3.82
CA ALA A 52 -4.44 1.93 -3.70
C ALA A 52 -4.29 3.40 -3.29
N ILE A 53 -5.07 4.31 -3.88
CA ILE A 53 -5.06 5.75 -3.55
C ILE A 53 -5.49 5.97 -2.10
N VAL A 54 -6.62 5.36 -1.68
CA VAL A 54 -7.14 5.50 -0.31
C VAL A 54 -6.15 4.93 0.72
N GLY A 55 -5.60 3.74 0.44
CA GLY A 55 -4.60 3.11 1.30
C GLY A 55 -3.32 3.94 1.41
N LEU A 56 -2.86 4.52 0.30
CA LEU A 56 -1.68 5.38 0.28
C LEU A 56 -1.92 6.66 1.08
N ILE A 57 -3.02 7.37 0.84
CA ILE A 57 -3.40 8.57 1.61
C ILE A 57 -3.47 8.25 3.10
N SER A 58 -4.14 7.16 3.48
CA SER A 58 -4.26 6.74 4.87
C SER A 58 -2.88 6.47 5.50
N SER A 59 -2.00 5.75 4.81
CA SER A 59 -0.67 5.42 5.31
C SER A 59 0.21 6.67 5.53
N VAL A 60 0.15 7.63 4.61
CA VAL A 60 0.87 8.91 4.69
C VAL A 60 0.34 9.77 5.84
N VAL A 61 -0.98 9.88 5.99
CA VAL A 61 -1.61 10.62 7.09
C VAL A 61 -1.21 10.04 8.45
N ILE A 62 -1.17 8.70 8.57
CA ILE A 62 -0.76 8.03 9.81
C ILE A 62 0.72 8.32 10.11
N ASP A 63 1.61 8.18 9.13
CA ASP A 63 3.04 8.48 9.33
C ASP A 63 3.27 9.96 9.71
N ILE A 64 2.55 10.90 9.08
CA ILE A 64 2.57 12.32 9.43
C ILE A 64 2.07 12.55 10.87
N ARG A 65 0.95 11.92 11.26
CA ARG A 65 0.39 12.02 12.62
C ARG A 65 1.36 11.48 13.68
N ILE A 66 2.01 10.34 13.41
CA ILE A 66 3.02 9.75 14.30
C ILE A 66 4.22 10.69 14.43
N TYR A 67 4.68 11.26 13.31
CA TYR A 67 5.79 12.20 13.29
C TYR A 67 5.49 13.48 14.11
N LEU A 68 4.30 14.08 13.91
CA LEU A 68 3.84 15.25 14.68
C LEU A 68 3.68 14.93 16.18
N SER A 69 3.14 13.76 16.52
CA SER A 69 2.94 13.35 17.92
C SER A 69 4.26 13.16 18.66
N LYS A 70 5.27 12.55 18.00
CA LYS A 70 6.62 12.44 18.56
C LYS A 70 7.26 13.82 18.78
N ARG A 71 7.01 14.78 17.88
CA ARG A 71 7.56 16.14 18.00
C ARG A 71 6.90 16.93 19.13
N LYS A 72 5.59 16.73 19.38
CA LYS A 72 4.85 17.40 20.45
C LYS A 72 5.20 16.83 21.84
N GLY A 73 5.32 15.51 21.98
CA GLY A 73 5.70 14.87 23.25
C GLY A 73 7.09 15.31 23.75
N LYS A 74 8.05 15.49 22.82
CA LYS A 74 9.41 15.93 23.15
C LYS A 74 9.48 17.37 23.71
N ASN A 75 8.57 18.25 23.28
CA ASN A 75 8.49 19.63 23.80
C ASN A 75 7.81 19.69 25.18
N THR A 76 6.95 18.73 25.51
CA THR A 76 6.29 18.69 26.82
C THR A 76 7.21 18.15 27.91
N GLU A 77 8.08 17.17 27.61
CA GLU A 77 9.09 16.69 28.57
C GLU A 77 10.19 17.72 28.86
N GLY A 78 10.57 18.56 27.89
CA GLY A 78 11.57 19.62 28.10
C GLY A 78 11.08 20.79 28.96
N ASN A 79 9.76 20.96 29.11
CA ASN A 79 9.15 22.09 29.85
C ASN A 79 8.68 21.70 31.26
N GLN A 80 8.94 20.47 31.71
CA GLN A 80 8.69 20.04 33.10
C GLN A 80 9.98 19.93 33.93
N VAL A 81 11.14 20.21 33.34
CA VAL A 81 12.46 20.15 34.02
C VAL A 81 13.10 21.54 34.11
N SER A 82 12.36 22.62 33.85
CA SER A 82 12.85 24.00 33.98
C SER A 82 12.10 24.80 35.03
#